data_AF-A0A969DJB3-F1
#
_entry.id   AF-A0A969DJB3-F1
#
_cell.length_a   1.000
_cell.length_b   1.000
_cell.length_c   1.000
_cell.angle_alpha   90.00
_cell.angle_beta   90.00
_cell.angle_gamma   90.00
#
_symmetry.space_group_name_H-M   'P 1'
#
loop_
_entity.id
_entity.type
_entity.pdbx_description
1 polymer ?
#
loop_
_entity_poly.entity_id
_entity_poly.type
_entity_poly.pdbx_seq_one_letter_code
_entity_poly.pdbx_strand_id
1 'polypeptide(L)'
;MGKLCQYCGKREAKIHFTEVKDDKKKTEIHLCEPCAHEKNMGVAFPSLLQHIVKGGIAPSKAEADAVPSSCPHCGLAYVDFKAKGRLGCPACYEAFQPVLVALLEKVHGSAVHSGRTPARLKGVLITDEEMEGLERELSEAVQAEEYERAARLRDRIRSLGSGTVPEESGPGGESEGDLGD
;
A
#
# COMPACT_ATOMS: atom_id res chain seq x y z
N MET A 1 -4.62 -12.39 -32.58
CA MET A 1 -5.73 -13.27 -32.12
C MET A 1 -5.70 -13.32 -30.59
N GLY A 2 -6.69 -12.74 -29.93
CA GLY A 2 -6.88 -12.93 -28.48
C GLY A 2 -7.28 -14.37 -28.18
N LYS A 3 -6.81 -14.95 -27.08
CA LYS A 3 -7.27 -16.27 -26.61
C LYS A 3 -8.69 -16.12 -26.05
N LEU A 4 -9.59 -17.08 -26.30
CA LEU A 4 -10.93 -17.09 -25.71
C LEU A 4 -10.87 -17.47 -24.23
N CYS A 5 -11.85 -16.98 -23.46
CA CYS A 5 -12.03 -17.34 -22.07
C CYS A 5 -12.26 -18.85 -21.94
N GLN A 6 -11.42 -19.53 -21.16
CA GLN A 6 -11.48 -20.97 -20.93
C GLN A 6 -12.75 -21.39 -20.15
N TYR A 7 -13.41 -20.47 -19.46
CA TYR A 7 -14.61 -20.77 -18.68
C TYR A 7 -15.90 -20.66 -19.50
N CYS A 8 -16.10 -19.56 -20.23
CA CYS A 8 -17.34 -19.35 -20.98
C CYS A 8 -17.23 -19.62 -22.48
N GLY A 9 -16.02 -19.65 -23.05
CA GLY A 9 -15.78 -19.87 -24.47
C GLY A 9 -16.41 -18.83 -25.41
N LYS A 10 -16.93 -17.71 -24.89
CA LYS A 10 -17.73 -16.73 -25.65
C LYS A 10 -17.04 -15.39 -25.87
N ARG A 11 -16.13 -15.00 -24.96
CA ARG A 11 -15.47 -13.69 -24.94
C ARG A 11 -13.97 -13.87 -24.96
N GLU A 12 -13.26 -12.86 -25.47
CA GLU A 12 -11.81 -12.80 -25.37
C GLU A 12 -11.36 -12.75 -23.91
N ALA A 13 -10.30 -13.49 -23.60
CA ALA A 13 -9.66 -13.48 -22.30
C ALA A 13 -8.84 -12.21 -22.15
N LYS A 14 -9.10 -11.48 -21.06
CA LYS A 14 -8.38 -10.26 -20.69
C LYS A 14 -7.52 -10.45 -19.43
N ILE A 15 -7.72 -11.56 -18.71
CA ILE A 15 -7.08 -11.85 -17.43
C ILE A 15 -6.38 -13.21 -17.52
N HIS A 16 -5.11 -13.25 -17.14
CA HIS A 16 -4.25 -14.42 -17.19
C HIS A 16 -3.77 -14.79 -15.78
N PHE A 17 -3.99 -16.04 -15.37
CA PHE A 17 -3.52 -16.60 -14.11
C PHE A 17 -2.50 -17.69 -14.37
N THR A 18 -1.41 -17.67 -13.60
CA THR A 18 -0.43 -18.75 -13.56
C THR A 18 -0.36 -19.28 -12.13
N GLU A 19 -0.86 -20.51 -11.92
CA GLU A 19 -0.72 -21.21 -10.64
C GLU A 19 0.50 -22.12 -10.70
N VAL A 20 1.40 -22.02 -9.72
CA VAL A 20 2.57 -22.88 -9.59
C VAL A 20 2.35 -23.81 -8.39
N LYS A 21 2.14 -25.10 -8.65
CA LYS A 21 2.10 -26.13 -7.60
C LYS A 21 3.43 -26.86 -7.53
N ASP A 22 4.00 -26.93 -6.32
CA ASP A 22 5.20 -27.71 -5.96
C ASP A 22 6.36 -27.55 -6.95
N ASP A 23 6.70 -26.29 -7.27
CA ASP A 23 7.82 -25.84 -8.11
C ASP A 23 7.93 -26.42 -9.54
N LYS A 24 6.98 -27.25 -9.97
CA LYS A 24 7.12 -28.01 -11.23
C LYS A 24 5.93 -27.93 -12.17
N LYS A 25 4.74 -27.58 -11.70
CA LYS A 25 3.54 -27.50 -12.56
C LYS A 25 2.99 -26.08 -12.61
N LYS A 26 3.21 -25.44 -13.76
CA LYS A 26 2.58 -24.17 -14.13
C LYS A 26 1.26 -24.47 -14.83
N THR A 27 0.15 -24.08 -14.21
CA THR A 27 -1.18 -24.15 -14.85
C THR A 27 -1.59 -22.75 -15.24
N GLU A 28 -1.85 -22.53 -16.53
CA GLU A 28 -2.23 -21.24 -17.09
C GLU A 28 -3.73 -21.18 -17.38
N ILE A 29 -4.44 -20.28 -16.71
CA ILE A 29 -5.88 -20.07 -16.88
C ILE A 29 -6.11 -18.70 -17.52
N HIS A 30 -6.96 -18.65 -18.55
CA HIS A 30 -7.29 -17.42 -19.27
C HIS A 30 -8.79 -17.13 -19.16
N LEU A 31 -9.15 -16.01 -18.54
CA LEU A 31 -10.53 -15.63 -18.24
C LEU A 31 -10.90 -14.27 -18.83
N CYS A 32 -12.17 -14.11 -19.18
CA CYS A 32 -12.75 -12.80 -19.45
C CYS A 32 -13.10 -12.11 -18.12
N GLU A 33 -13.18 -10.77 -18.11
CA GLU A 33 -13.52 -9.96 -16.92
C GLU A 33 -14.74 -10.47 -16.14
N PRO A 34 -15.88 -10.83 -16.77
CA PRO A 34 -17.04 -11.32 -16.02
C PRO A 34 -16.78 -12.66 -15.32
N CYS A 35 -16.12 -13.60 -16.00
CA CYS A 35 -15.86 -14.93 -15.44
C CYS A 35 -14.78 -14.89 -14.37
N ALA A 36 -13.80 -14.00 -14.50
CA ALA A 36 -12.82 -13.71 -13.47
C ALA A 36 -13.49 -13.15 -12.20
N HIS A 37 -14.40 -12.19 -12.35
CA HIS A 37 -15.15 -11.61 -11.23
C HIS A 37 -16.06 -12.65 -10.54
N GLU A 38 -16.84 -13.40 -11.33
CA GLU A 38 -17.73 -14.45 -10.84
C GLU A 38 -16.97 -15.56 -10.09
N LYS A 39 -15.80 -15.96 -10.60
CA LYS A 39 -14.95 -16.97 -9.98
C LYS A 39 -13.99 -16.45 -8.94
N ASN A 40 -14.10 -15.17 -8.57
CA ASN A 40 -13.19 -14.55 -7.61
C ASN A 40 -11.71 -14.60 -8.03
N MET A 41 -11.43 -14.90 -9.29
CA MET A 41 -10.12 -14.97 -9.90
C MET A 41 -9.83 -13.62 -10.54
N GLY A 42 -9.73 -12.57 -9.74
CA GLY A 42 -9.47 -11.21 -10.20
C GLY A 42 -8.85 -10.42 -9.05
N VAL A 43 -7.62 -9.93 -9.27
CA VAL A 43 -6.71 -9.32 -8.27
C VAL A 43 -6.39 -10.29 -7.14
N ALA A 44 -5.19 -10.86 -7.09
CA ALA A 44 -4.83 -12.05 -6.32
C ALA A 44 -4.72 -11.92 -4.78
N PHE A 45 -5.40 -10.96 -4.15
CA PHE A 45 -5.42 -10.80 -2.69
C PHE A 45 -6.63 -11.41 -1.96
N PRO A 46 -7.87 -11.33 -2.49
CA PRO A 46 -9.05 -11.75 -1.74
C PRO A 46 -9.16 -13.24 -1.49
N SER A 47 -8.84 -14.04 -2.51
CA SER A 47 -8.94 -15.49 -2.43
C SER A 47 -7.86 -16.04 -1.49
N LEU A 48 -6.67 -15.44 -1.50
CA LEU A 48 -5.61 -15.75 -0.54
C LEU A 48 -6.06 -15.46 0.90
N LEU A 49 -6.59 -14.26 1.16
CA LEU A 49 -7.14 -13.89 2.48
C LEU A 49 -8.27 -14.83 2.93
N GLN A 50 -9.19 -15.20 2.04
CA GLN A 50 -10.24 -16.17 2.37
C GLN A 50 -9.68 -17.55 2.74
N HIS A 51 -8.68 -18.04 2.01
CA HIS A 51 -8.05 -19.34 2.29
C HIS A 51 -7.22 -19.31 3.58
N ILE A 52 -6.59 -18.19 3.91
CA ILE A 52 -5.87 -17.96 5.17
C ILE A 52 -6.83 -17.98 6.35
N VAL A 53 -7.91 -17.18 6.28
CA VAL A 53 -8.93 -17.13 7.36
C VAL A 53 -9.59 -18.50 7.57
N LYS A 54 -9.91 -19.21 6.48
CA LYS A 54 -10.54 -20.54 6.55
C LYS A 54 -9.55 -21.66 6.90
N GLY A 55 -8.25 -21.46 6.66
CA GLY A 55 -7.16 -22.41 6.92
C GLY A 55 -6.64 -22.43 8.36
N GLY A 56 -7.33 -21.79 9.30
CA GLY A 56 -6.96 -21.79 10.72
C GLY A 56 -6.19 -20.56 11.18
N ILE A 57 -5.95 -19.58 10.30
CA ILE A 57 -5.28 -18.32 10.62
C ILE A 57 -6.36 -17.25 10.88
N ALA A 58 -7.20 -17.50 11.88
CA ALA A 58 -8.21 -16.54 12.30
C ALA A 58 -7.61 -15.52 13.29
N PRO A 59 -8.07 -14.26 13.28
CA PRO A 59 -7.82 -13.34 14.38
C PRO A 59 -8.39 -13.90 15.68
N SER A 60 -7.72 -13.61 16.80
CA SER A 60 -8.19 -13.93 18.14
C SER A 60 -9.50 -13.20 18.43
N LYS A 61 -10.24 -13.70 19.44
CA LYS A 61 -11.50 -13.09 19.85
C LYS A 61 -11.31 -11.63 20.28
N ALA A 62 -10.22 -11.32 20.99
CA ALA A 62 -9.88 -9.96 21.41
C ALA A 62 -9.65 -9.02 20.22
N GLU A 63 -8.98 -9.48 19.17
CA GLU A 63 -8.77 -8.71 17.93
C GLU A 63 -10.09 -8.46 17.19
N ALA A 64 -10.98 -9.45 17.18
CA ALA A 64 -12.30 -9.35 16.55
C ALA A 64 -13.28 -8.46 17.32
N ASP A 65 -13.19 -8.41 18.65
CA ASP A 65 -14.01 -7.54 19.50
C ASP A 65 -13.53 -6.07 19.46
N ALA A 66 -12.28 -5.83 19.07
CA ALA A 66 -11.69 -4.49 18.95
C ALA A 66 -12.05 -3.75 17.65
N VAL A 67 -12.71 -4.41 16.69
CA VAL A 67 -13.12 -3.79 15.42
C VAL A 67 -14.62 -3.47 15.38
N PRO A 68 -15.02 -2.37 14.72
CA PRO A 68 -16.43 -2.06 14.48
C PRO A 68 -17.09 -3.17 13.65
N SER A 69 -18.39 -3.36 13.86
CA SER A 69 -19.20 -4.36 13.13
C SER A 69 -19.31 -4.06 11.63
N SER A 70 -19.13 -2.79 11.23
CA SER A 70 -19.13 -2.34 9.83
C SER A 70 -18.24 -1.12 9.62
N CYS A 71 -17.73 -0.96 8.39
CA CYS A 71 -16.99 0.23 7.99
C CYS A 71 -17.90 1.49 8.05
N PRO A 72 -17.47 2.59 8.69
CA PRO A 72 -18.28 3.80 8.82
C PRO A 72 -18.51 4.53 7.49
N HIS A 73 -17.65 4.30 6.49
CA HIS A 73 -17.72 5.00 5.21
C HIS A 73 -18.57 4.29 4.16
N CYS A 74 -18.34 2.98 3.94
CA CYS A 74 -19.05 2.22 2.90
C CYS A 74 -20.06 1.20 3.45
N GLY A 75 -20.16 1.05 4.77
CA GLY A 75 -21.09 0.13 5.41
C GLY A 75 -20.72 -1.35 5.29
N LEU A 76 -19.55 -1.70 4.73
CA LEU A 76 -19.11 -3.09 4.63
C LEU A 76 -19.06 -3.73 6.02
N ALA A 77 -19.81 -4.80 6.25
CA ALA A 77 -19.80 -5.51 7.52
C ALA A 77 -18.53 -6.35 7.69
N TYR A 78 -18.02 -6.45 8.92
CA TYR A 78 -16.84 -7.26 9.24
C TYR A 78 -17.06 -8.74 8.89
N VAL A 79 -18.28 -9.26 9.09
CA VAL A 79 -18.64 -10.64 8.71
C VAL A 79 -18.54 -10.87 7.20
N ASP A 80 -18.89 -9.87 6.40
CA ASP A 80 -18.76 -9.91 4.94
C ASP A 80 -17.30 -9.89 4.52
N PHE A 81 -16.48 -9.04 5.14
CA PHE A 81 -15.03 -9.04 4.94
C PHE A 81 -14.43 -10.41 5.28
N LYS A 82 -14.78 -11.00 6.42
CA LYS A 82 -14.29 -12.32 6.84
C LYS A 82 -14.69 -13.43 5.85
N ALA A 83 -15.90 -13.36 5.29
CA ALA A 83 -16.38 -14.34 4.33
C ALA A 83 -15.77 -14.17 2.92
N LYS A 84 -15.66 -12.92 2.46
CA LYS A 84 -15.27 -12.55 1.08
C LYS A 84 -13.79 -12.20 0.94
N GLY A 85 -13.06 -11.98 2.03
CA GLY A 85 -11.67 -11.55 2.04
C GLY A 85 -11.42 -10.22 1.30
N ARG A 86 -12.45 -9.37 1.13
CA ARG A 86 -12.34 -8.10 0.38
C ARG A 86 -12.76 -6.91 1.20
N LEU A 87 -11.94 -5.87 1.10
CA LEU A 87 -12.26 -4.53 1.59
C LEU A 87 -13.02 -3.76 0.51
N GLY A 88 -13.88 -2.83 0.94
CA GLY A 88 -14.80 -2.12 0.05
C GLY A 88 -14.33 -0.70 -0.32
N CYS A 89 -13.61 -0.03 0.57
CA CYS A 89 -13.08 1.33 0.35
C CYS A 89 -11.80 1.55 1.16
N PRO A 90 -11.06 2.65 0.95
CA PRO A 90 -9.82 2.93 1.69
C PRO A 90 -10.00 2.95 3.21
N ALA A 91 -11.08 3.54 3.72
CA ALA A 91 -11.39 3.60 5.15
C ALA A 91 -11.60 2.22 5.80
N CYS A 92 -11.79 1.15 5.01
CA CYS A 92 -11.85 -0.20 5.55
C CYS A 92 -10.49 -0.69 6.10
N TYR A 93 -9.36 -0.14 5.63
CA TYR A 93 -8.03 -0.48 6.15
C TYR A 93 -7.86 -0.01 7.59
N GLU A 94 -8.33 1.21 7.88
CA GLU A 94 -8.32 1.78 9.22
C GLU A 94 -9.36 1.11 10.11
N ALA A 95 -10.60 0.99 9.62
CA ALA A 95 -11.70 0.42 10.39
C ALA A 95 -11.43 -1.02 10.84
N PHE A 96 -10.75 -1.83 10.04
CA PHE A 96 -10.45 -3.22 10.36
C PHE A 96 -8.98 -3.47 10.69
N GLN A 97 -8.21 -2.42 10.97
CA GLN A 97 -6.76 -2.48 11.18
C GLN A 97 -6.32 -3.55 12.19
N PRO A 98 -6.90 -3.66 13.41
CA PRO A 98 -6.44 -4.65 14.40
C PRO A 98 -6.45 -6.08 13.87
N VAL A 99 -7.51 -6.44 13.13
CA VAL A 99 -7.64 -7.77 12.53
C VAL A 99 -6.72 -7.93 11.33
N LEU A 100 -6.57 -6.89 10.50
CA LEU A 100 -5.70 -6.91 9.33
C LEU A 100 -4.23 -7.11 9.71
N VAL A 101 -3.75 -6.36 10.72
CA VAL A 101 -2.38 -6.46 11.23
C VAL A 101 -2.11 -7.87 11.75
N ALA A 102 -2.96 -8.39 12.64
CA ALA A 102 -2.80 -9.73 13.20
C ALA A 102 -2.82 -10.83 12.12
N LEU A 103 -3.62 -10.66 11.07
CA LEU A 103 -3.66 -11.59 9.95
C LEU A 103 -2.40 -11.50 9.09
N LEU A 104 -1.93 -10.29 8.77
CA LEU A 104 -0.72 -10.08 7.99
C LEU A 104 0.52 -10.61 8.71
N GLU A 105 0.64 -10.42 10.02
CA GLU A 105 1.71 -10.99 10.84
C GLU A 105 1.73 -12.52 10.77
N LYS A 106 0.57 -13.17 10.86
CA LYS A 106 0.51 -14.64 10.80
C LYS A 106 0.86 -15.19 9.42
N VAL A 107 0.65 -14.42 8.36
CA VAL A 107 0.88 -14.85 6.97
C VAL A 107 2.30 -14.54 6.51
N HIS A 108 2.79 -13.35 6.85
CA HIS A 108 4.07 -12.82 6.38
C HIS A 108 5.17 -12.82 7.46
N GLY A 109 4.85 -13.17 8.70
CA GLY A 109 5.76 -13.14 9.86
C GLY A 109 5.95 -11.76 10.47
N SER A 110 5.52 -10.69 9.79
CA SER A 110 5.62 -9.29 10.22
C SER A 110 4.56 -8.45 9.52
N ALA A 111 3.97 -7.48 10.22
CA ALA A 111 3.14 -6.43 9.63
C ALA A 111 3.98 -5.34 8.95
N VAL A 112 5.27 -5.27 9.25
CA VAL A 112 6.22 -4.30 8.70
C VAL A 112 7.11 -4.96 7.65
N HIS A 113 7.19 -4.35 6.47
CA HIS A 113 8.09 -4.81 5.42
C HIS A 113 9.53 -4.35 5.70
N SER A 114 10.36 -5.23 6.27
CA SER A 114 11.80 -4.97 6.47
C SER A 114 12.67 -5.42 5.29
N GLY A 115 12.06 -5.62 4.11
CA GLY A 115 12.73 -6.14 2.92
C GLY A 115 13.53 -5.09 2.14
N ARG A 116 13.97 -5.48 0.94
CA ARG A 116 14.81 -4.64 0.09
C ARG A 116 13.97 -3.52 -0.54
N THR A 117 14.02 -2.33 0.06
CA THR A 117 13.38 -1.13 -0.50
C THR A 117 14.02 -0.76 -1.84
N PRO A 118 13.26 -0.66 -2.93
CA PRO A 118 13.76 -0.18 -4.22
C PRO A 118 14.48 1.16 -4.04
N ALA A 119 15.62 1.34 -4.70
CA ALA A 119 16.43 2.56 -4.55
C ALA A 119 15.63 3.85 -4.82
N ARG A 120 14.62 3.77 -5.70
CA ARG A 120 13.70 4.88 -6.04
C ARG A 120 12.77 5.30 -4.89
N LEU A 121 12.54 4.43 -3.90
CA LEU A 121 11.65 4.67 -2.76
C LEU A 121 12.41 4.99 -1.46
N LYS A 122 13.75 4.85 -1.46
CA LYS A 122 14.60 5.08 -0.27
C LYS A 122 14.59 6.51 0.27
N GLY A 123 14.06 7.49 -0.47
CA GLY A 123 13.90 8.87 -0.01
C GLY A 123 12.44 9.32 0.17
N VAL A 124 11.47 8.43 -0.10
CA VAL A 124 10.02 8.76 -0.03
C VAL A 124 9.41 8.26 1.28
N LEU A 125 10.03 7.24 1.90
CA LEU A 125 9.52 6.62 3.11
C LEU A 125 10.39 7.07 4.28
N ILE A 126 9.90 8.04 5.03
CA ILE A 126 10.41 8.36 6.36
C ILE A 126 9.60 7.55 7.35
N THR A 127 10.29 6.95 8.31
CA THR A 127 9.59 6.23 9.38
C THR A 127 8.95 7.21 10.34
N ASP A 128 7.85 6.81 10.98
CA ASP A 128 7.23 7.63 12.02
C ASP A 128 8.24 7.97 13.13
N GLU A 129 9.15 7.04 13.48
CA GLU A 129 10.24 7.26 14.44
C GLU A 129 11.22 8.37 14.01
N GLU A 130 11.58 8.42 12.72
CA GLU A 130 12.45 9.47 12.17
C GLU A 130 11.74 10.83 12.16
N MET A 131 10.43 10.85 11.90
CA MET A 131 9.61 12.07 11.91
C MET A 131 9.47 12.62 13.34
N GLU A 132 9.15 11.76 14.31
CA GLU A 132 9.12 12.11 15.74
C GLU A 132 10.49 12.61 16.24
N GLY A 133 11.58 12.03 15.73
CA GLY A 133 12.94 12.49 16.00
C GLY A 133 13.17 13.95 15.59
N LEU A 134 12.78 14.29 14.36
CA LEU A 134 12.93 15.65 13.84
C LEU A 134 12.04 16.65 14.60
N GLU A 135 10.82 16.26 14.98
CA GLU A 135 9.92 17.12 15.77
C GLU A 135 10.49 17.42 17.17
N ARG A 136 11.11 16.42 17.80
CA ARG A 136 11.80 16.59 19.08
C ARG A 136 13.00 17.51 18.96
N GLU A 137 13.85 17.33 17.94
CA GLU A 137 14.99 18.22 17.68
C GLU A 137 14.53 19.67 17.41
N LEU A 138 13.40 19.84 16.72
CA LEU A 138 12.80 21.16 16.50
C LEU A 138 12.39 21.79 17.84
N SER A 139 11.72 21.04 18.70
CA SER A 139 11.34 21.51 20.04
C SER A 139 12.56 21.92 20.87
N GLU A 140 13.62 21.10 20.86
CA GLU A 140 14.87 21.40 21.56
C GLU A 140 15.54 22.69 21.03
N ALA A 141 15.61 22.85 19.70
CA ALA A 141 16.18 24.05 19.09
C ALA A 141 15.38 25.32 19.42
N VAL A 142 14.04 25.22 19.53
CA VAL A 142 13.19 26.34 19.96
C VAL A 142 13.44 26.68 21.43
N GLN A 143 13.56 25.68 22.31
CA GLN A 143 13.84 25.88 23.74
C GLN A 143 15.23 26.46 23.98
N ALA A 144 16.20 26.12 23.14
CA ALA A 144 17.57 26.65 23.19
C ALA A 144 17.73 28.03 22.49
N GLU A 145 16.63 28.62 21.99
CA GLU A 145 16.63 29.88 21.23
C GLU A 145 17.50 29.84 19.95
N GLU A 146 17.75 28.64 19.41
CA GLU A 146 18.50 28.40 18.17
C GLU A 146 17.58 28.58 16.95
N TYR A 147 17.08 29.81 16.73
CA TYR A 147 16.03 30.08 15.74
C TYR A 147 16.41 29.72 14.29
N GLU A 148 17.68 29.84 13.91
CA GLU A 148 18.14 29.45 12.59
C GLU A 148 18.07 27.93 12.39
N ARG A 149 18.45 27.16 13.42
CA ARG A 149 18.36 25.69 13.40
C ARG A 149 16.91 25.25 13.41
N ALA A 150 16.07 25.88 14.22
CA ALA A 150 14.63 25.61 14.25
C ALA A 150 13.96 25.88 12.89
N ALA A 151 14.36 26.94 12.17
CA ALA A 151 13.86 27.20 10.82
C ALA A 151 14.25 26.07 9.84
N ARG A 152 15.53 25.65 9.83
CA ARG A 152 16.00 24.56 8.98
C ARG A 152 15.29 23.23 9.27
N LEU A 153 15.09 22.90 10.55
CA LEU A 153 14.38 21.68 10.97
C LEU A 153 12.91 21.71 10.54
N ARG A 154 12.24 22.86 10.69
CA ARG A 154 10.84 23.04 10.25
C ARG A 154 10.67 22.87 8.75
N ASP A 155 11.56 23.46 7.95
CA ASP A 155 11.51 23.35 6.49
C ASP A 155 11.79 21.91 6.05
N ARG A 156 12.68 21.21 6.75
CA ARG A 156 12.96 19.79 6.53
C ARG A 156 11.78 18.90 6.90
N ILE A 157 11.12 19.11 8.04
CA ILE A 157 9.91 18.35 8.40
C ILE A 157 8.81 18.57 7.35
N ARG A 158 8.66 19.81 6.86
CA ARG A 158 7.67 20.13 5.82
C ARG A 158 7.95 19.38 4.52
N SER A 159 9.19 19.39 4.01
CA SER A 159 9.52 18.73 2.74
C SER A 159 9.37 17.21 2.80
N LEU A 160 9.60 16.65 3.98
CA LEU A 160 9.50 15.22 4.26
C LEU A 160 8.05 14.76 4.47
N GLY A 161 7.22 15.56 5.15
CA GLY A 161 5.81 15.26 5.39
C GLY A 161 4.88 15.49 4.19
N SER A 162 5.27 16.35 3.23
CA SER A 162 4.45 16.63 2.05
C SER A 162 4.62 15.65 0.89
N GLY A 163 5.60 14.74 0.94
CA GLY A 163 5.92 13.86 -0.19
C GLY A 163 6.27 14.62 -1.48
N THR A 164 6.56 15.93 -1.38
CA THR A 164 6.85 16.77 -2.53
C THR A 164 8.34 16.70 -2.83
N VAL A 165 8.64 16.09 -3.98
CA VAL A 165 9.96 16.16 -4.61
C VAL A 165 10.34 17.65 -4.74
N PRO A 166 11.50 18.10 -4.26
CA PRO A 166 11.96 19.47 -4.50
C PRO A 166 12.15 19.64 -6.01
N GLU A 167 11.45 20.58 -6.62
CA GLU A 167 11.77 21.03 -7.98
C GLU A 167 13.13 21.72 -7.94
N GLU A 168 14.10 21.13 -8.61
CA GLU A 168 15.40 21.75 -8.83
C GLU A 168 15.20 22.99 -9.72
N SER A 169 15.40 24.17 -9.12
CA SER A 169 15.50 25.45 -9.82
C SER A 169 16.70 25.40 -10.77
N GLY A 170 16.44 25.27 -12.07
CA GLY A 170 17.45 25.40 -13.11
C GLY A 170 18.03 26.82 -13.15
N PRO A 171 19.33 26.99 -13.45
CA PRO A 171 19.90 28.30 -13.67
C PRO A 171 19.58 28.76 -15.11
N GLY A 172 18.68 29.73 -15.25
CA GLY A 172 18.80 30.76 -16.29
C GLY A 172 19.57 31.94 -15.68
N GLY A 173 20.38 32.71 -16.38
CA GLY A 173 20.79 32.80 -17.77
C GLY A 173 21.58 34.11 -17.83
N GLU A 174 22.63 34.18 -18.65
CA GLU A 174 23.34 35.44 -18.90
C GLU A 174 23.42 35.69 -20.40
N SER A 175 22.63 36.68 -20.81
CA SER A 175 22.70 37.35 -22.09
C SER A 175 23.66 38.53 -21.95
N GLU A 176 24.86 38.43 -22.52
CA GLU A 176 25.66 39.59 -22.87
C GLU A 176 25.54 39.81 -24.38
N GLY A 177 25.01 40.98 -24.76
CA GLY A 177 25.11 41.48 -26.12
C GLY A 177 26.45 42.17 -26.31
N ASP A 178 27.04 42.04 -27.49
CA ASP A 178 28.06 42.97 -27.96
C ASP A 178 27.96 43.16 -29.48
N LEU A 179 28.45 44.32 -29.91
CA LEU A 179 28.20 45.04 -31.15
C LEU A 179 29.27 44.75 -32.22
N GLY A 180 28.96 45.08 -33.49
CA GLY A 180 29.92 45.23 -34.61
C GLY A 180 30.15 43.95 -35.42
N ASP A 181 30.15 43.97 -36.75
CA ASP A 181 30.64 44.97 -37.71
C ASP A 181 29.67 45.11 -38.91
#